data_AF-A0A517I835-F1
#
_entry.id   AF-A0A517I835-F1
#
_cell.length_a   1.000
_cell.length_b   1.000
_cell.length_c   1.000
_cell.angle_alpha   90.00
_cell.angle_beta   90.00
_cell.angle_gamma   90.00
#
_symmetry.space_group_name_H-M   'P 1'
#
loop_
_entity.id
_entity.type
_entity.pdbx_description
1 polymer ?
#
loop_
_entity_poly.entity_id
_entity_poly.type
_entity_poly.pdbx_seq_one_letter_code
_entity_poly.pdbx_strand_id
1 'polypeptide(L)'
;MWQLKQKIGTLTQKKLVIRFLHLKSKSVSTGESVSRGEEIAVAGNTGTDTTGPHLHIDINNKGKYEGKYITYTNTIDPKYFWPRYFDGPTFAPHEEHQTEEHQTEDDLLRKFDSEEYFFEDTLINFVGEEELMNWINSQPLEDQTVPNFKKAFNISDEKEKN
;
A
#
# COMPACT_ATOMS: atom_id res chain seq x y z
N MET A 1 -15.40 -16.69 -1.46
CA MET A 1 -15.87 -15.88 -0.31
C MET A 1 -14.71 -15.84 0.68
N TRP A 2 -13.88 -14.80 0.63
CA TRP A 2 -12.66 -14.76 1.44
C TRP A 2 -12.88 -13.89 2.69
N GLN A 3 -12.45 -14.42 3.83
CA GLN A 3 -12.29 -13.70 5.10
C GLN A 3 -10.82 -13.31 5.18
N LEU A 4 -10.54 -12.01 5.18
CA LEU A 4 -9.26 -11.51 5.65
C LEU A 4 -9.37 -11.40 7.18
N LYS A 5 -8.72 -12.31 7.93
CA LYS A 5 -8.56 -12.16 9.38
C LYS A 5 -7.26 -11.42 9.65
N GLN A 6 -7.27 -10.10 9.47
CA GLN A 6 -6.26 -9.28 10.14
C GLN A 6 -6.75 -8.98 11.55
N LYS A 7 -5.93 -9.36 12.53
CA LYS A 7 -6.20 -9.19 13.96
C LYS A 7 -5.82 -7.76 14.37
N ILE A 8 -6.46 -6.77 13.74
CA ILE A 8 -6.51 -5.39 14.20
C ILE A 8 -7.84 -5.24 14.94
N GLY A 9 -7.79 -4.80 16.19
CA GLY A 9 -8.92 -4.81 17.13
C GLY A 9 -10.25 -4.37 16.50
N THR A 10 -11.25 -5.24 16.58
CA THR A 10 -12.69 -4.90 16.54
C THR A 10 -13.15 -3.90 15.48
N LEU A 11 -12.80 -4.12 14.20
CA LEU A 11 -13.46 -3.44 13.08
C LEU A 11 -14.24 -4.44 12.23
N THR A 12 -15.52 -4.61 12.61
CA THR A 12 -16.66 -5.22 11.88
C THR A 12 -16.39 -6.40 10.95
N GLN A 13 -17.04 -7.56 11.18
CA GLN A 13 -17.05 -8.75 10.29
C GLN A 13 -17.71 -8.52 8.90
N LYS A 14 -17.71 -7.29 8.37
CA LYS A 14 -18.33 -6.93 7.10
C LYS A 14 -17.35 -7.18 5.97
N LYS A 15 -17.81 -7.88 4.93
CA LYS A 15 -17.06 -8.04 3.69
C LYS A 15 -16.90 -6.67 3.03
N LEU A 16 -15.70 -6.36 2.58
CA LEU A 16 -15.41 -5.13 1.86
C LEU A 16 -15.41 -5.40 0.34
N VAL A 17 -15.58 -4.33 -0.42
CA VAL A 17 -15.39 -4.25 -1.86
C VAL A 17 -14.38 -3.14 -2.09
N ILE A 18 -13.31 -3.47 -2.82
CA ILE A 18 -12.28 -2.52 -3.25
C ILE A 18 -12.41 -2.38 -4.77
N ARG A 19 -12.33 -1.15 -5.27
CA ARG A 19 -12.42 -0.85 -6.69
C ARG A 19 -11.17 -0.11 -7.15
N PHE A 20 -10.62 -0.54 -8.27
CA PHE A 20 -9.49 0.07 -8.96
C PHE A 20 -9.98 0.66 -10.28
N LEU A 21 -9.87 1.98 -10.42
CA LEU A 21 -10.38 2.75 -11.55
C LEU A 21 -9.23 3.35 -12.37
N HIS A 22 -9.59 3.90 -13.54
CA HIS A 22 -8.67 4.51 -14.52
C HIS A 22 -7.62 3.56 -15.11
N LEU A 23 -7.78 2.25 -14.93
CA LEU A 23 -6.83 1.23 -15.38
C LEU A 23 -6.57 1.28 -16.90
N LYS A 24 -5.32 1.06 -17.28
CA LYS A 24 -4.91 0.84 -18.68
C LYS A 24 -5.26 -0.58 -19.14
N SER A 25 -5.07 -1.57 -18.28
CA SER A 25 -5.37 -2.98 -18.54
C SER A 25 -5.68 -3.73 -17.24
N LYS A 26 -6.29 -4.91 -17.37
CA LYS A 26 -6.61 -5.84 -16.28
C LYS A 26 -6.07 -7.22 -16.65
N SER A 27 -5.51 -7.97 -15.71
CA SER A 27 -5.01 -9.34 -15.90
C SER A 27 -5.95 -10.42 -15.34
N VAL A 28 -7.03 -10.02 -14.64
CA VAL A 28 -7.96 -10.94 -13.95
C VAL A 28 -9.39 -10.88 -14.49
N SER A 29 -10.15 -11.95 -14.24
CA SER A 29 -11.53 -12.13 -14.68
C SER A 29 -12.55 -12.11 -13.53
N THR A 30 -13.81 -11.82 -13.84
CA THR A 30 -14.90 -11.86 -12.85
C THR A 30 -15.01 -13.25 -12.22
N GLY A 31 -14.97 -13.31 -10.89
CA GLY A 31 -15.07 -14.55 -10.12
C GLY A 31 -13.73 -15.20 -9.79
N GLU A 32 -12.63 -14.69 -10.36
CA GLU A 32 -11.28 -15.10 -10.03
C GLU A 32 -10.92 -14.74 -8.57
N SER A 33 -10.15 -15.62 -7.93
CA SER A 33 -9.61 -15.37 -6.59
C SER A 33 -8.15 -14.98 -6.74
N VAL A 34 -7.77 -13.88 -6.11
CA VAL A 34 -6.42 -13.33 -6.15
C VAL A 34 -5.81 -13.32 -4.75
N SER A 35 -4.49 -13.35 -4.67
CA SER A 35 -3.74 -13.28 -3.42
C SER A 35 -3.13 -11.90 -3.19
N ARG A 36 -2.73 -11.61 -1.95
CA ARG A 36 -1.92 -10.40 -1.65
C ARG A 36 -0.63 -10.47 -2.47
N GLY A 37 -0.23 -9.34 -3.07
CA GLY A 37 0.97 -9.22 -3.89
C GLY A 37 0.80 -9.70 -5.34
N GLU A 38 -0.37 -10.21 -5.72
CA GLU A 38 -0.65 -10.61 -7.10
C GLU A 38 -0.92 -9.39 -7.99
N GLU A 39 -0.28 -9.34 -9.15
CA GLU A 39 -0.55 -8.30 -10.16
C GLU A 39 -1.90 -8.55 -10.85
N ILE A 40 -2.86 -7.65 -10.62
CA ILE A 40 -4.23 -7.78 -11.16
C ILE A 40 -4.58 -6.77 -12.25
N ALA A 41 -3.79 -5.70 -12.39
CA ALA A 41 -4.04 -4.60 -13.32
C ALA A 41 -2.84 -3.66 -13.48
N VAL A 42 -2.88 -2.84 -14.52
CA VAL A 42 -1.96 -1.72 -14.74
C VAL A 42 -2.73 -0.41 -14.66
N ALA A 43 -2.25 0.55 -13.87
CA ALA A 43 -2.82 1.89 -13.76
C ALA A 43 -2.78 2.64 -15.11
N GLY A 44 -3.63 3.64 -15.29
CA GLY A 44 -3.76 4.33 -16.56
C GLY A 44 -4.51 5.64 -16.44
N ASN A 45 -5.19 6.03 -17.52
CA ASN A 45 -5.96 7.27 -17.60
C ASN A 45 -7.31 7.05 -18.31
N THR A 46 -7.97 5.91 -18.06
CA THR A 46 -9.26 5.61 -18.72
C THR A 46 -10.44 6.22 -17.97
N GLY A 47 -11.52 6.57 -18.67
CA GLY A 47 -12.72 7.20 -18.08
C GLY A 47 -12.91 8.66 -18.51
N THR A 48 -14.03 9.26 -18.10
CA THR A 48 -14.42 10.62 -18.51
C THR A 48 -13.94 11.72 -17.56
N ASP A 49 -13.81 11.40 -16.27
CA ASP A 49 -13.45 12.35 -15.22
C ASP A 49 -12.04 12.04 -14.69
N THR A 50 -11.03 12.31 -15.51
CA THR A 50 -9.62 12.06 -15.19
C THR A 50 -8.73 13.13 -15.82
N THR A 51 -7.66 13.53 -15.13
CA THR A 51 -6.77 14.63 -15.53
C THR A 51 -5.36 14.18 -15.95
N GLY A 52 -5.07 12.89 -15.88
CA GLY A 52 -3.75 12.33 -16.19
C GLY A 52 -3.62 10.89 -15.65
N PRO A 53 -2.54 10.17 -16.00
CA PRO A 53 -2.32 8.81 -15.51
C PRO A 53 -2.26 8.75 -13.99
N HIS A 54 -3.18 8.02 -13.37
CA HIS A 54 -3.23 7.80 -11.92
C HIS A 54 -4.06 6.55 -11.59
N LEU A 55 -3.94 6.07 -10.35
CA LEU A 55 -4.79 5.01 -9.82
C LEU A 55 -5.83 5.60 -8.86
N HIS A 56 -7.11 5.42 -9.17
CA HIS A 56 -8.19 5.72 -8.22
C HIS A 56 -8.57 4.44 -7.46
N ILE A 57 -8.50 4.50 -6.14
CA ILE A 57 -8.88 3.41 -5.23
C ILE A 57 -10.09 3.86 -4.41
N ASP A 58 -11.08 2.97 -4.35
CA ASP A 58 -12.28 3.16 -3.55
C ASP A 58 -12.54 1.92 -2.68
N ILE A 59 -13.03 2.14 -1.45
CA ILE A 59 -13.31 1.06 -0.50
C ILE A 59 -14.71 1.21 0.11
N ASN A 60 -15.48 0.13 0.09
CA ASN A 60 -16.86 0.11 0.55
C ASN A 60 -17.25 -1.19 1.28
N ASN A 61 -18.33 -1.13 2.04
CA ASN A 61 -19.00 -2.34 2.55
C ASN A 61 -19.69 -3.08 1.39
N LYS A 62 -19.56 -4.41 1.34
CA LYS A 62 -20.23 -5.24 0.33
C LYS A 62 -21.75 -5.02 0.35
N GLY A 63 -22.32 -4.83 -0.85
CA GLY A 63 -23.75 -4.55 -1.02
C GLY A 63 -24.13 -3.08 -0.83
N LYS A 64 -23.17 -2.22 -0.46
CA LYS A 64 -23.34 -0.78 -0.41
C LYS A 64 -22.78 -0.18 -1.71
N TYR A 65 -23.66 0.42 -2.51
CA TYR A 65 -23.38 1.18 -3.74
C TYR A 65 -22.67 0.41 -4.87
N GLU A 66 -23.46 -0.05 -5.86
CA GLU A 66 -22.96 -0.65 -7.11
C GLU A 66 -22.47 0.41 -8.11
N GLY A 67 -21.39 1.11 -7.78
CA GLY A 67 -20.61 1.95 -8.70
C GLY A 67 -21.26 3.28 -9.14
N LYS A 68 -22.58 3.40 -9.12
CA LYS A 68 -23.31 4.55 -9.70
C LYS A 68 -23.48 5.75 -8.76
N TYR A 69 -23.26 5.57 -7.46
CA TYR A 69 -23.50 6.61 -6.45
C TYR A 69 -22.31 6.72 -5.51
N ILE A 70 -21.09 6.87 -6.03
CA ILE A 70 -19.89 7.00 -5.20
C ILE A 70 -19.72 8.48 -4.84
N THR A 71 -19.63 8.80 -3.54
CA THR A 71 -19.35 10.14 -3.03
C THR A 71 -18.35 10.05 -1.88
N TYR A 72 -17.59 11.12 -1.61
CA TYR A 72 -16.70 11.20 -0.45
C TYR A 72 -17.39 10.89 0.89
N THR A 73 -18.71 11.09 0.96
CA THR A 73 -19.51 10.88 2.17
C THR A 73 -20.02 9.44 2.33
N ASN A 74 -19.87 8.60 1.32
CA ASN A 74 -20.46 7.26 1.32
C ASN A 74 -19.49 6.11 1.06
N THR A 75 -18.22 6.45 0.79
CA THR A 75 -17.07 5.56 0.75
C THR A 75 -16.34 5.53 2.09
N ILE A 76 -15.45 4.56 2.26
CA ILE A 76 -14.52 4.51 3.40
C ILE A 76 -13.21 5.12 2.93
N ASP A 77 -12.68 6.09 3.70
CA ASP A 77 -11.39 6.71 3.44
C ASP A 77 -10.28 5.64 3.42
N PRO A 78 -9.57 5.43 2.29
CA PRO A 78 -8.52 4.42 2.17
C PRO A 78 -7.41 4.57 3.20
N LYS A 79 -7.15 5.77 3.72
CA LYS A 79 -6.09 6.00 4.72
C LYS A 79 -6.27 5.13 5.96
N TYR A 80 -7.50 4.77 6.31
CA TYR A 80 -7.76 3.91 7.47
C TYR A 80 -7.23 2.48 7.29
N PHE A 81 -6.93 2.05 6.06
CA PHE A 81 -6.35 0.74 5.75
C PHE A 81 -4.83 0.78 5.65
N TRP A 82 -4.25 1.96 5.44
CA TRP A 82 -2.80 2.19 5.44
C TRP A 82 -2.41 3.36 6.33
N PRO A 83 -2.81 3.37 7.61
CA PRO A 83 -2.55 4.51 8.49
C PRO A 83 -1.05 4.80 8.61
N ARG A 84 -0.21 3.77 8.48
CA ARG A 84 1.25 3.91 8.53
C ARG A 84 1.88 4.53 7.29
N TYR A 85 1.25 4.40 6.14
CA TYR A 85 1.76 5.02 4.92
C TYR A 85 1.53 6.54 4.94
N PHE A 86 0.44 6.99 5.59
CA PHE A 86 0.10 8.40 5.68
C PHE A 86 0.65 9.07 6.96
N ASP A 87 0.73 8.34 8.07
CA ASP A 87 1.04 8.89 9.39
C ASP A 87 2.12 8.09 10.16
N GLY A 88 2.74 7.07 9.56
CA GLY A 88 3.68 6.15 10.24
C GLY A 88 5.10 6.15 9.64
N PRO A 89 6.04 5.45 10.29
CA PRO A 89 7.41 5.34 9.80
C PRO A 89 7.43 4.52 8.50
N THR A 90 7.89 5.15 7.42
CA THR A 90 8.10 4.49 6.12
C THR A 90 9.58 4.63 5.74
N PHE A 91 10.10 3.67 4.97
CA PHE A 91 11.43 3.80 4.35
C PHE A 91 11.43 4.78 3.17
N ALA A 92 10.26 5.08 2.60
CA ALA A 92 10.14 6.20 1.71
C ALA A 92 10.39 7.49 2.50
N PRO A 93 11.26 8.38 2.01
CA PRO A 93 11.55 9.63 2.67
C PRO A 93 10.24 10.41 2.86
N HIS A 94 9.89 10.68 4.11
CA HIS A 94 8.84 11.65 4.41
C HIS A 94 9.27 13.01 3.88
N GLU A 95 8.33 13.77 3.31
CA GLU A 95 8.54 15.15 2.88
C GLU A 95 8.78 16.09 4.08
N GLU A 96 9.76 15.82 4.92
CA GLU A 96 10.21 16.76 5.93
C GLU A 96 11.43 17.52 5.40
N HIS A 97 11.10 18.71 4.88
CA HIS A 97 11.95 19.90 4.75
C HIS A 97 13.01 19.91 3.63
N GLN A 98 12.66 20.68 2.58
CA GLN A 98 13.49 21.73 1.98
C GLN A 98 15.01 21.59 2.22
N THR A 99 15.65 20.72 1.45
CA THR A 99 17.07 20.91 1.09
C THR A 99 17.17 20.98 -0.43
N GLU A 100 17.99 21.89 -0.91
CA GLU A 100 18.06 22.49 -2.25
C GLU A 100 18.40 21.54 -3.42
N GLU A 101 18.07 20.26 -3.35
CA GLU A 101 18.17 19.33 -4.46
C GLU A 101 16.78 18.88 -4.90
N HIS A 102 16.35 19.39 -6.05
CA HIS A 102 15.15 18.91 -6.75
C HIS A 102 15.32 17.41 -7.09
N GLN A 103 14.94 16.52 -6.18
CA GLN A 103 14.54 15.18 -6.59
C GLN A 103 13.29 15.37 -7.44
N THR A 104 13.37 14.97 -8.71
CA THR A 104 12.25 15.08 -9.63
C THR A 104 11.12 14.18 -9.14
N GLU A 105 9.85 14.54 -9.39
CA GLU A 105 8.70 13.68 -9.07
C GLU A 105 8.90 12.24 -9.61
N ASP A 106 9.59 12.10 -10.74
CA ASP A 106 9.98 10.82 -11.34
C ASP A 106 10.91 9.97 -10.45
N ASP A 107 11.86 10.57 -9.72
CA ASP A 107 12.77 9.83 -8.84
C ASP A 107 12.08 9.39 -7.55
N LEU A 108 11.12 10.16 -7.06
CA LEU A 108 10.27 9.76 -5.93
C LEU A 108 9.34 8.61 -6.34
N LEU A 109 8.69 8.72 -7.51
CA LEU A 109 7.84 7.67 -8.06
C LEU A 109 8.63 6.37 -8.28
N ARG A 110 9.87 6.44 -8.78
CA ARG A 110 10.75 5.26 -8.87
C ARG A 110 11.01 4.58 -7.54
N LYS A 111 11.13 5.34 -6.44
CA LYS A 111 11.33 4.76 -5.10
C LYS A 111 10.05 4.10 -4.59
N PHE A 112 8.88 4.69 -4.83
CA PHE A 112 7.59 4.09 -4.45
C PHE A 112 7.28 2.81 -5.23
N ASP A 113 7.70 2.72 -6.50
CA ASP A 113 7.56 1.52 -7.34
C ASP A 113 8.72 0.51 -7.17
N SER A 114 9.74 0.84 -6.36
CA SER A 114 10.90 -0.03 -6.16
C SER A 114 10.67 -1.01 -5.02
N GLU A 115 10.89 -2.30 -5.30
CA GLU A 115 10.91 -3.39 -4.31
C GLU A 115 11.89 -3.13 -3.16
N GLU A 116 12.90 -2.27 -3.37
CA GLU A 116 13.91 -1.92 -2.38
C GLU A 116 13.36 -1.04 -1.24
N TYR A 117 12.38 -0.18 -1.54
CA TYR A 117 11.79 0.76 -0.58
C TYR A 117 10.34 0.41 -0.24
N PHE A 118 9.73 -0.51 -0.99
CA PHE A 118 8.39 -1.00 -0.74
C PHE A 118 8.34 -1.83 0.56
N PHE A 119 7.99 -1.16 1.65
CA PHE A 119 7.94 -1.79 2.96
C PHE A 119 6.58 -2.45 3.19
N GLU A 120 6.56 -3.78 3.14
CA GLU A 120 5.35 -4.52 3.43
C GLU A 120 5.03 -4.53 4.93
N ASP A 121 3.77 -4.24 5.27
CA ASP A 121 3.22 -4.39 6.61
C ASP A 121 3.50 -5.75 7.30
N THR A 122 3.79 -6.79 6.52
CA THR A 122 4.19 -8.14 6.98
C THR A 122 5.53 -8.13 7.71
N LEU A 123 6.49 -7.31 7.25
CA LEU A 123 7.79 -7.16 7.89
C LEU A 123 7.66 -6.58 9.30
N ILE A 124 6.78 -5.59 9.47
CA ILE A 124 6.47 -5.00 10.79
C ILE A 124 5.80 -6.03 11.70
N ASN A 125 4.86 -6.81 11.16
CA ASN A 125 4.20 -7.86 11.93
C ASN A 125 5.18 -8.95 12.37
N PHE A 126 6.25 -9.18 11.61
CA PHE A 126 7.28 -10.17 11.94
C PHE A 126 8.26 -9.66 13.02
N VAL A 127 8.72 -8.41 12.89
CA VAL A 127 9.78 -7.84 13.73
C VAL A 127 9.24 -7.10 14.97
N GLY A 128 8.06 -6.50 14.85
CA GLY A 128 7.50 -5.59 15.84
C GLY A 128 7.84 -4.12 15.53
N GLU A 129 6.91 -3.23 15.88
CA GLU A 129 7.00 -1.79 15.58
C GLU A 129 8.13 -1.11 16.35
N GLU A 130 8.34 -1.48 17.61
CA GLU A 130 9.43 -0.93 18.43
C GLU A 130 10.81 -1.28 17.86
N GLU A 131 11.01 -2.53 17.46
CA GLU A 131 12.26 -3.01 16.86
C GLU A 131 12.52 -2.39 15.48
N LEU A 132 11.47 -2.18 14.69
CA LEU A 132 11.56 -1.41 13.45
C LEU A 132 12.08 0.01 13.72
N MET A 133 11.47 0.71 14.69
CA MET A 133 11.85 2.09 15.00
C MET A 133 13.26 2.18 15.56
N ASN A 134 13.65 1.23 16.41
CA ASN A 134 15.02 1.13 16.91
C ASN A 134 16.01 0.93 15.77
N TRP A 135 15.67 0.08 14.79
CA TRP A 135 16.52 -0.15 13.63
C TRP A 135 16.62 1.09 12.74
N ILE A 136 15.49 1.70 12.36
CA ILE A 136 15.45 2.94 11.55
C ILE A 136 16.33 4.02 12.19
N ASN A 137 16.15 4.26 13.49
CA ASN A 137 16.90 5.28 14.22
C ASN A 137 18.39 4.94 14.42
N SER A 138 18.79 3.69 14.15
CA SER A 138 20.19 3.24 14.28
C SER A 138 20.99 3.29 12.98
N GLN A 139 20.33 3.48 11.83
CA GLN A 139 20.96 3.43 10.50
C GLN A 139 20.83 4.78 9.77
N PRO A 140 21.80 5.16 8.93
CA PRO A 140 21.66 6.33 8.07
C PRO A 140 20.59 6.10 7.00
N LEU A 141 20.03 7.18 6.43
CA LEU A 141 18.87 7.13 5.55
C LEU A 141 19.10 6.24 4.31
N GLU A 142 20.32 6.27 3.74
CA GLU A 142 20.72 5.44 2.61
C GLU A 142 20.68 3.94 2.89
N ASP A 143 20.77 3.53 4.16
CA ASP A 143 20.76 2.13 4.57
C ASP A 143 19.36 1.64 4.98
N GLN A 144 18.36 2.54 5.02
CA GLN A 144 16.96 2.23 5.35
C GLN A 144 16.24 1.58 4.16
N THR A 145 16.74 0.43 3.73
CA THR A 145 16.20 -0.36 2.61
C THR A 145 15.65 -1.70 3.09
N VAL A 146 14.68 -2.25 2.35
CA VAL A 146 14.08 -3.56 2.60
C VAL A 146 15.17 -4.66 2.66
N PRO A 147 16.15 -4.75 1.74
CA PRO A 147 17.19 -5.77 1.82
C PRO A 147 18.04 -5.67 3.10
N ASN A 148 18.43 -4.45 3.50
CA ASN A 148 19.20 -4.24 4.72
C ASN A 148 18.38 -4.58 5.97
N PHE A 149 17.09 -4.22 5.99
CA PHE A 149 16.18 -4.59 7.06
C PHE A 149 16.04 -6.12 7.18
N LYS A 150 15.75 -6.81 6.06
CA LYS A 150 15.66 -8.28 6.04
C LYS A 150 16.94 -8.94 6.54
N LYS A 151 18.10 -8.41 6.14
CA LYS A 151 19.42 -8.87 6.62
C LYS A 151 19.60 -8.67 8.12
N ALA A 152 19.21 -7.52 8.67
CA ALA A 152 19.33 -7.21 10.09
C ALA A 152 18.49 -8.15 10.98
N PHE A 153 17.31 -8.53 10.51
CA PHE A 153 16.37 -9.39 11.25
C PHE A 153 16.37 -10.86 10.79
N ASN A 154 17.30 -11.24 9.92
CA ASN A 154 17.45 -12.60 9.38
C ASN A 154 16.13 -13.16 8.79
N ILE A 155 15.43 -12.30 8.04
CA ILE A 155 14.18 -12.56 7.33
C ILE A 155 14.53 -13.05 5.92
N SER A 156 13.96 -14.19 5.52
CA SER A 156 14.05 -14.68 4.16
C SER A 156 12.71 -14.46 3.45
N ASP A 157 12.72 -14.42 2.11
CA ASP A 157 11.49 -14.26 1.32
C ASP A 157 10.47 -15.39 1.54
N GLU A 158 10.92 -16.56 2.01
CA GLU A 158 10.05 -17.67 2.42
C GLU A 158 9.34 -17.42 3.75
N LYS A 159 9.95 -16.64 4.66
CA LYS A 159 9.35 -16.30 5.97
C LYS A 159 8.25 -15.25 5.86
N GLU A 160 8.26 -14.42 4.81
CA GLU A 160 7.25 -13.37 4.59
C GLU A 160 5.89 -13.89 4.11
N LYS A 161 5.84 -15.13 3.60
CA LYS A 161 4.62 -15.74 3.04
C LYS A 161 3.78 -16.54 4.06
N ASN A 162 4.21 -16.65 5.31
CA ASN A 162 3.53 -17.39 6.39
C ASN A 162 2.97 -16.45 7.46
#